data_AF-A0A7X0J3Q2-F1
#
_entry.id   AF-A0A7X0J3Q2-F1
#
_cell.length_a   1.000
_cell.length_b   1.000
_cell.length_c   1.000
_cell.angle_alpha   90.00
_cell.angle_beta   90.00
_cell.angle_gamma   90.00
#
_symmetry.space_group_name_H-M   'P 1'
#
loop_
_entity.id
_entity.type
_entity.pdbx_description
1 polymer ?
#
loop_
_entity_poly.entity_id
_entity_poly.type
_entity_poly.pdbx_seq_one_letter_code
_entity_poly.pdbx_strand_id
1 'polypeptide(L)'
;MKSIKNLLKNRAPFLIVVLLCLISCKKKELSDSPDTGRLKSTHSIDSLSDYTSAVPYNLNVIYFIGKDRTPDSNYRQRISSYMLQCQDFYRDWMDKNGYGKNTFGLLKNSKNLIKITTITGVNDQAYYVSAKSGVIRSEVDAYFAAHPSEKTSETLLMILGCKDHDDANGRAFFGYVGGNSCFAVDYPTMFDDAKAGKTAYIGGLFHELGHGLGLAHNGGLKTDCAANGTSLMGAGNTSYLKTPTFLTRADCATLANNQCFSTVTKTGWYVAPVTSISSFHAKVLDNNIIVSGKFTTNTKVNSLNFYNDPGTYDANGNIQDIGVNKDYDTSVWTSPPVGLDSFYVAMPFSEFRTNHDGPYQLNVRLQQENGSFQTRSYKYKVVGGTPVFDIP
;
A
#
# COMPACT_ATOMS: atom_id res chain seq x y z
N MET A 1 -43.41 27.99 53.24
CA MET A 1 -43.26 27.71 54.69
C MET A 1 -41.93 27.01 54.88
N LYS A 2 -40.93 27.71 55.43
CA LYS A 2 -40.55 27.66 56.87
C LYS A 2 -40.11 26.24 57.28
N SER A 3 -38.99 25.98 57.96
CA SER A 3 -37.94 26.77 58.62
C SER A 3 -37.15 25.75 59.45
N ILE A 4 -35.80 25.86 59.59
CA ILE A 4 -35.10 26.11 60.89
C ILE A 4 -35.04 24.89 61.84
N LYS A 5 -33.96 24.52 62.57
CA LYS A 5 -32.64 25.08 62.92
C LYS A 5 -31.82 23.98 63.65
N ASN A 6 -30.49 24.11 63.62
CA ASN A 6 -29.49 24.16 64.71
C ASN A 6 -29.72 23.35 66.01
N LEU A 7 -28.74 22.89 66.81
CA LEU A 7 -27.47 23.45 67.32
C LEU A 7 -26.71 22.28 68.01
N LEU A 8 -25.40 22.10 67.75
CA LEU A 8 -24.25 22.37 68.65
C LEU A 8 -24.27 21.77 70.08
N LYS A 9 -23.23 20.98 70.43
CA LYS A 9 -22.26 21.32 71.52
C LYS A 9 -21.09 20.33 71.71
N ASN A 10 -19.89 20.89 71.50
CA ASN A 10 -18.55 20.68 72.10
C ASN A 10 -18.33 19.64 73.22
N ARG A 11 -17.18 18.93 73.13
CA ARG A 11 -16.05 18.99 74.10
C ARG A 11 -14.80 18.26 73.55
N ALA A 12 -13.64 18.94 73.61
CA ALA A 12 -12.28 18.47 73.27
C ALA A 12 -11.55 17.93 74.54
N PRO A 13 -10.25 17.56 74.53
CA PRO A 13 -9.35 17.07 73.45
C PRO A 13 -8.66 15.73 73.83
N PHE A 14 -8.04 15.02 72.87
CA PHE A 14 -6.86 14.19 73.17
C PHE A 14 -5.83 14.28 72.05
N LEU A 15 -4.61 14.54 72.48
CA LEU A 15 -3.41 14.83 71.73
C LEU A 15 -2.77 13.52 71.28
N ILE A 16 -2.67 13.26 69.97
CA ILE A 16 -1.69 12.31 69.44
C ILE A 16 -1.02 12.93 68.22
N VAL A 17 0.27 13.19 68.40
CA VAL A 17 1.24 13.59 67.39
C VAL A 17 1.49 12.40 66.48
N VAL A 18 1.19 12.54 65.19
CA VAL A 18 1.77 11.68 64.15
C VAL A 18 2.38 12.58 63.09
N LEU A 19 3.70 12.56 63.10
CA LEU A 19 4.63 13.16 62.15
C LEU A 19 4.52 12.38 60.83
N LEU A 20 4.19 13.03 59.71
CA LEU A 20 4.45 12.48 58.35
C LEU A 20 4.45 13.59 57.30
N CYS A 21 5.68 13.92 56.90
CA CYS A 21 6.14 14.38 55.59
C CYS A 21 5.22 15.27 54.74
N LEU A 22 5.49 16.58 54.79
CA LEU A 22 5.15 17.54 53.74
C LEU A 22 5.97 17.23 52.48
N ILE A 23 5.40 16.46 51.54
CA ILE A 23 5.85 16.46 50.15
C ILE A 23 4.96 17.45 49.41
N SER A 24 5.51 18.66 49.26
CA SER A 24 5.03 19.68 48.34
C SER A 24 4.98 19.10 46.93
N CYS A 25 3.80 18.74 46.44
CA CYS A 25 3.54 18.58 45.01
C CYS A 25 3.69 19.95 44.33
N LYS A 26 4.91 20.29 43.91
CA LYS A 26 5.08 21.28 42.84
C LYS A 26 4.40 20.70 41.60
N LYS A 27 3.32 21.34 41.16
CA LYS A 27 2.79 21.17 39.81
C LYS A 27 3.96 21.37 38.84
N LYS A 28 4.33 20.31 38.14
CA LYS A 28 5.21 20.41 36.99
C LYS A 28 4.39 21.05 35.89
N GLU A 29 4.68 22.30 35.56
CA GLU A 29 4.20 22.87 34.31
C GLU A 29 4.75 22.02 33.17
N LEU A 30 3.84 21.43 32.40
CA LEU A 30 4.17 20.81 31.13
C LEU A 30 4.42 21.97 30.16
N SER A 31 5.67 22.15 29.77
CA SER A 31 6.01 23.00 28.64
C SER A 31 5.51 22.33 27.37
N ASP A 32 4.39 22.81 26.83
CA ASP A 32 4.06 22.60 25.42
C ASP A 32 4.99 23.48 24.59
N SER A 33 6.10 22.88 24.16
CA SER A 33 6.87 23.38 23.03
C SER A 33 7.37 22.16 22.28
N PRO A 34 7.07 22.03 20.98
CA PRO A 34 7.65 20.96 20.18
C PRO A 34 9.17 21.11 20.19
N ASP A 35 9.85 19.98 20.38
CA ASP A 35 11.30 19.83 20.23
C ASP A 35 11.72 20.39 18.86
N THR A 36 12.32 21.58 18.85
CA THR A 36 12.90 22.21 17.64
C THR A 36 14.34 21.75 17.43
N GLY A 37 14.59 20.45 17.64
CA GLY A 37 15.87 19.79 17.49
C GLY A 37 16.66 20.36 16.31
N ARG A 38 17.73 21.12 16.63
CA ARG A 38 18.60 21.75 15.64
C ARG A 38 19.15 20.69 14.70
N LEU A 39 18.78 20.76 13.43
CA LEU A 39 19.46 20.03 12.37
C LEU A 39 20.81 20.68 12.12
N LYS A 40 21.87 19.86 12.15
CA LYS A 40 23.16 20.24 11.61
C LYS A 40 23.03 20.32 10.09
N SER A 41 23.20 21.51 9.54
CA SER A 41 23.45 21.70 8.12
C SER A 41 24.83 21.16 7.79
N THR A 42 24.87 20.02 7.13
CA THR A 42 25.96 19.65 6.22
C THR A 42 25.33 18.73 5.20
N HIS A 43 25.61 18.96 3.92
CA HIS A 43 25.47 17.93 2.89
C HIS A 43 26.41 16.76 3.26
N SER A 44 26.01 15.92 4.21
CA SER A 44 26.62 14.62 4.40
C SER A 44 26.01 13.72 3.35
N ILE A 45 26.85 13.20 2.48
CA ILE A 45 26.55 11.98 1.75
C ILE A 45 26.32 10.93 2.84
N ASP A 46 25.05 10.70 3.17
CA ASP A 46 24.64 9.65 4.09
C ASP A 46 25.21 8.32 3.59
N SER A 47 26.29 7.86 4.21
CA SER A 47 26.85 6.55 3.91
C SER A 47 25.80 5.49 4.19
N LEU A 48 25.71 4.47 3.33
CA LEU A 48 24.81 3.33 3.56
C LEU A 48 25.08 2.65 4.92
N SER A 49 26.32 2.76 5.44
CA SER A 49 26.71 2.22 6.76
C SER A 49 25.90 2.77 7.93
N ASP A 50 25.30 3.96 7.77
CA ASP A 50 24.48 4.58 8.83
C ASP A 50 23.05 4.04 8.88
N TYR A 51 22.68 3.22 7.88
CA TYR A 51 21.37 2.63 7.74
C TYR A 51 21.46 1.11 7.77
N THR A 52 20.53 0.49 8.49
CA THR A 52 20.45 -0.96 8.66
C THR A 52 19.05 -1.45 8.33
N SER A 53 18.94 -2.74 8.01
CA SER A 53 17.67 -3.42 7.81
C SER A 53 17.75 -4.82 8.37
N ALA A 54 16.61 -5.31 8.86
CA ALA A 54 16.46 -6.69 9.31
C ALA A 54 16.21 -7.66 8.14
N VAL A 55 16.02 -7.16 6.92
CA VAL A 55 15.72 -7.95 5.73
C VAL A 55 16.72 -7.65 4.59
N PRO A 56 16.99 -8.65 3.72
CA PRO A 56 18.02 -8.54 2.69
C PRO A 56 17.67 -7.55 1.56
N TYR A 57 16.38 -7.29 1.31
CA TYR A 57 15.93 -6.41 0.24
C TYR A 57 15.12 -5.26 0.80
N ASN A 58 15.38 -4.04 0.29
CA ASN A 58 14.75 -2.83 0.80
C ASN A 58 14.22 -1.99 -0.35
N LEU A 59 13.06 -1.38 -0.17
CA LEU A 59 12.50 -0.43 -1.12
C LEU A 59 13.48 0.72 -1.30
N ASN A 60 13.86 1.00 -2.55
CA ASN A 60 14.67 2.18 -2.84
C ASN A 60 13.73 3.39 -2.88
N VAL A 61 13.86 4.29 -1.90
CA VAL A 61 13.08 5.53 -1.83
C VAL A 61 13.92 6.67 -2.38
N ILE A 62 13.46 7.26 -3.48
CA ILE A 62 14.14 8.33 -4.20
C ILE A 62 13.35 9.63 -4.00
N TYR A 63 14.05 10.68 -3.60
CA TYR A 63 13.51 12.05 -3.64
C TYR A 63 14.13 12.77 -4.84
N PHE A 64 13.31 12.98 -5.87
CA PHE A 64 13.72 13.60 -7.14
C PHE A 64 13.28 15.06 -7.18
N ILE A 65 14.18 15.96 -7.56
CA ILE A 65 13.91 17.40 -7.58
C ILE A 65 14.61 18.08 -8.77
N GLY A 66 13.97 19.08 -9.39
CA GLY A 66 14.58 19.87 -10.46
C GLY A 66 15.76 20.72 -9.99
N LYS A 67 16.71 21.01 -10.89
CA LYS A 67 17.96 21.71 -10.54
C LYS A 67 17.78 23.15 -10.03
N ASP A 68 16.68 23.79 -10.39
CA ASP A 68 16.31 25.14 -9.97
C ASP A 68 15.68 25.17 -8.56
N ARG A 69 15.54 24.00 -7.91
CA ARG A 69 14.89 23.85 -6.61
C ARG A 69 15.84 23.30 -5.57
N THR A 70 15.64 23.76 -4.34
CA THR A 70 16.27 23.20 -3.15
C THR A 70 15.27 22.29 -2.44
N PRO A 71 15.66 21.08 -2.01
CA PRO A 71 14.80 20.22 -1.21
C PRO A 71 14.30 20.92 0.06
N ASP A 72 13.04 20.69 0.43
CA ASP A 72 12.48 21.16 1.70
C ASP A 72 13.32 20.65 2.88
N SER A 73 13.70 21.52 3.81
CA SER A 73 14.60 21.13 4.91
C SER A 73 14.12 19.95 5.76
N ASN A 74 12.80 19.68 5.76
CA ASN A 74 12.15 18.64 6.56
C ASN A 74 11.68 17.43 5.74
N TYR A 75 11.97 17.32 4.43
CA TYR A 75 11.47 16.19 3.63
C TYR A 75 11.91 14.85 4.24
N ARG A 76 13.13 14.74 4.76
CA ARG A 76 13.64 13.46 5.31
C ARG A 76 12.77 12.95 6.45
N GLN A 77 12.41 13.83 7.37
CA GLN A 77 11.56 13.53 8.51
C GLN A 77 10.13 13.20 8.04
N ARG A 78 9.56 14.04 7.17
CA ARG A 78 8.19 13.85 6.68
C ARG A 78 8.03 12.53 5.92
N ILE A 79 8.92 12.28 4.95
CA ILE A 79 8.92 11.05 4.15
C ILE A 79 9.15 9.82 5.02
N SER A 80 10.12 9.86 5.94
CA SER A 80 10.32 8.75 6.88
C SER A 80 9.06 8.46 7.69
N SER A 81 8.37 9.51 8.18
CA SER A 81 7.16 9.35 8.99
C SER A 81 6.05 8.62 8.25
N TYR A 82 5.65 9.09 7.05
CA TYR A 82 4.54 8.45 6.35
C TYR A 82 4.93 7.10 5.72
N MET A 83 6.21 6.88 5.39
CA MET A 83 6.67 5.59 4.88
C MET A 83 6.73 4.52 5.97
N LEU A 84 7.07 4.89 7.21
CA LEU A 84 6.96 4.00 8.35
C LEU A 84 5.50 3.67 8.66
N GLN A 85 4.60 4.67 8.58
CA GLN A 85 3.15 4.42 8.69
C GLN A 85 2.65 3.48 7.57
N CYS A 86 3.17 3.64 6.35
CA CYS A 86 2.88 2.74 5.24
C CYS A 86 3.36 1.31 5.53
N GLN A 87 4.59 1.18 6.02
CA GLN A 87 5.14 -0.11 6.43
C GLN A 87 4.28 -0.78 7.51
N ASP A 88 3.76 -0.01 8.47
CA ASP A 88 2.86 -0.51 9.50
C ASP A 88 1.52 -0.98 8.93
N PHE A 89 0.92 -0.17 8.06
CA PHE A 89 -0.33 -0.52 7.37
C PHE A 89 -0.21 -1.84 6.59
N TYR A 90 0.83 -1.99 5.78
CA TYR A 90 1.06 -3.21 5.01
C TYR A 90 1.30 -4.41 5.94
N ARG A 91 2.11 -4.24 6.99
CA ARG A 91 2.38 -5.30 7.97
C ARG A 91 1.13 -5.81 8.66
N ASP A 92 0.28 -4.90 9.12
CA ASP A 92 -0.90 -5.26 9.91
C ASP A 92 -1.92 -6.02 9.06
N TRP A 93 -2.06 -5.66 7.78
CA TRP A 93 -2.92 -6.40 6.85
C TRP A 93 -2.31 -7.72 6.36
N MET A 94 -0.99 -7.81 6.22
CA MET A 94 -0.32 -9.10 6.00
C MET A 94 -0.60 -10.06 7.15
N ASP A 95 -0.50 -9.59 8.40
CA ASP A 95 -0.78 -10.39 9.59
C ASP A 95 -2.26 -10.81 9.65
N LYS A 96 -3.18 -9.84 9.46
CA LYS A 96 -4.63 -10.08 9.46
C LYS A 96 -5.08 -11.07 8.38
N ASN A 97 -4.42 -11.11 7.23
CA ASN A 97 -4.70 -12.08 6.16
C ASN A 97 -3.96 -13.43 6.32
N GLY A 98 -3.21 -13.63 7.41
CA GLY A 98 -2.58 -14.91 7.74
C GLY A 98 -1.19 -15.12 7.11
N TYR A 99 -0.53 -14.06 6.64
CA TYR A 99 0.83 -14.10 6.08
C TYR A 99 1.91 -13.69 7.10
N GLY A 100 1.49 -13.47 8.35
CA GLY A 100 2.34 -13.00 9.45
C GLY A 100 2.71 -11.52 9.35
N LYS A 101 3.45 -11.03 10.35
CA LYS A 101 3.88 -9.62 10.49
C LYS A 101 5.03 -9.24 9.54
N ASN A 102 4.88 -9.55 8.25
CA ASN A 102 5.83 -9.25 7.20
C ASN A 102 5.45 -7.94 6.48
N THR A 103 6.45 -7.20 6.02
CA THR A 103 6.26 -5.94 5.28
C THR A 103 7.46 -5.68 4.37
N PHE A 104 7.33 -4.74 3.44
CA PHE A 104 8.46 -4.30 2.62
C PHE A 104 9.61 -3.77 3.48
N GLY A 105 10.84 -4.10 3.12
CA GLY A 105 12.05 -3.62 3.76
C GLY A 105 12.27 -2.12 3.57
N LEU A 106 12.78 -1.48 4.61
CA LEU A 106 13.28 -0.11 4.58
C LEU A 106 14.59 -0.08 5.35
N LEU A 107 15.61 0.53 4.75
CA LEU A 107 16.85 0.87 5.44
C LEU A 107 16.59 2.03 6.39
N LYS A 108 16.95 1.87 7.68
CA LYS A 108 16.70 2.85 8.74
C LYS A 108 17.96 3.11 9.55
N ASN A 109 18.14 4.36 9.96
CA ASN A 109 19.16 4.70 10.95
C ASN A 109 18.62 4.58 12.39
N SER A 110 19.48 4.85 13.38
CA SER A 110 19.14 4.76 14.81
C SER A 110 18.03 5.71 15.29
N LYS A 111 17.66 6.71 14.47
CA LYS A 111 16.58 7.67 14.74
C LYS A 111 15.29 7.36 14.00
N ASN A 112 15.19 6.18 13.38
CA ASN A 112 14.08 5.80 12.50
C ASN A 112 13.89 6.73 11.28
N LEU A 113 14.95 7.39 10.83
CA LEU A 113 14.91 8.00 9.50
C LEU A 113 15.26 6.93 8.47
N ILE A 114 14.48 6.88 7.39
CA ILE A 114 14.70 5.92 6.31
C ILE A 114 15.80 6.45 5.37
N LYS A 115 16.51 5.57 4.69
CA LYS A 115 17.46 5.97 3.64
C LYS A 115 16.65 6.55 2.47
N ILE A 116 16.93 7.79 2.12
CA ILE A 116 16.36 8.48 0.97
C ILE A 116 17.50 8.90 0.05
N THR A 117 17.46 8.42 -1.18
CA THR A 117 18.40 8.83 -2.23
C THR A 117 17.88 10.11 -2.87
N THR A 118 18.61 11.21 -2.69
CA THR A 118 18.23 12.51 -3.26
C THR A 118 18.89 12.68 -4.61
N ILE A 119 18.10 12.86 -5.67
CA ILE A 119 18.59 13.07 -7.03
C ILE A 119 18.14 14.45 -7.50
N THR A 120 19.11 15.26 -7.90
CA THR A 120 18.85 16.54 -8.58
C THR A 120 18.83 16.27 -10.08
N GLY A 121 17.69 16.54 -10.71
CA GLY A 121 17.52 16.29 -12.13
C GLY A 121 18.29 17.28 -13.01
N VAL A 122 18.50 16.93 -14.28
CA VAL A 122 19.25 17.75 -15.25
C VAL A 122 18.50 19.02 -15.70
N ASN A 123 17.16 18.95 -15.73
CA ASN A 123 16.25 20.03 -16.09
C ASN A 123 15.65 20.73 -14.85
N ASP A 124 14.99 21.87 -15.10
CA ASP A 124 14.25 22.61 -14.08
C ASP A 124 12.95 21.87 -13.70
N GLN A 125 12.41 22.14 -12.52
CA GLN A 125 11.22 21.50 -11.95
C GLN A 125 10.02 21.53 -12.89
N ALA A 126 9.83 22.63 -13.63
CA ALA A 126 8.72 22.77 -14.58
C ALA A 126 8.77 21.75 -15.73
N TYR A 127 9.95 21.20 -16.06
CA TYR A 127 10.09 20.18 -17.10
C TYR A 127 9.49 18.83 -16.68
N TYR A 128 9.62 18.46 -15.40
CA TYR A 128 9.22 17.15 -14.87
C TYR A 128 7.71 17.07 -14.59
N VAL A 129 6.91 17.21 -15.64
CA VAL A 129 5.47 16.90 -15.63
C VAL A 129 5.25 15.39 -15.77
N SER A 130 4.02 14.92 -15.53
CA SER A 130 3.66 13.49 -15.60
C SER A 130 4.08 12.81 -16.91
N ALA A 131 3.90 13.49 -18.05
CA ALA A 131 4.32 13.01 -19.37
C ALA A 131 5.85 12.83 -19.54
N LYS A 132 6.65 13.34 -18.59
CA LYS A 132 8.12 13.21 -18.54
C LYS A 132 8.61 12.20 -17.49
N SER A 133 7.71 11.40 -16.92
CA SER A 133 8.05 10.28 -16.02
C SER A 133 9.13 9.35 -16.56
N GLY A 134 9.14 9.06 -17.88
CA GLY A 134 10.19 8.27 -18.51
C GLY A 134 11.59 8.90 -18.40
N VAL A 135 11.70 10.23 -18.42
CA VAL A 135 12.97 10.95 -18.24
C VAL A 135 13.45 10.83 -16.80
N ILE A 136 12.54 11.02 -15.83
CA ILE A 136 12.83 10.83 -14.41
C ILE A 136 13.36 9.42 -14.18
N ARG A 137 12.68 8.41 -14.75
CA ARG A 137 13.10 7.02 -14.64
C ARG A 137 14.50 6.81 -15.20
N SER A 138 14.80 7.34 -16.39
CA SER A 138 16.14 7.23 -16.98
C SER A 138 17.24 7.88 -16.14
N GLU A 139 16.98 9.04 -15.53
CA GLU A 139 17.96 9.70 -14.65
C GLU A 139 18.18 8.92 -13.35
N VAL A 140 17.12 8.33 -12.78
CA VAL A 140 17.22 7.43 -11.61
C VAL A 140 17.99 6.15 -11.95
N ASP A 141 17.71 5.52 -13.09
CA ASP A 141 18.43 4.34 -13.55
C ASP A 141 19.92 4.65 -13.78
N ALA A 142 20.24 5.82 -14.38
CA ALA A 142 21.61 6.28 -14.55
C ALA A 142 22.33 6.49 -13.20
N TYR A 143 21.64 7.04 -12.20
CA TYR A 143 22.19 7.15 -10.85
C TYR A 143 22.58 5.79 -10.28
N PHE A 144 21.67 4.80 -10.30
CA PHE A 144 21.96 3.48 -9.75
C PHE A 144 22.95 2.67 -10.59
N ALA A 145 23.07 2.94 -11.89
CA ALA A 145 24.14 2.38 -12.71
C ALA A 145 25.53 2.89 -12.27
N ALA A 146 25.63 4.17 -11.87
CA ALA A 146 26.85 4.75 -11.34
C ALA A 146 27.10 4.40 -9.85
N HIS A 147 26.04 4.10 -9.10
CA HIS A 147 26.07 3.79 -7.66
C HIS A 147 25.40 2.44 -7.36
N PRO A 148 25.88 1.32 -7.93
CA PRO A 148 25.18 0.03 -7.84
C PRO A 148 25.06 -0.50 -6.41
N SER A 149 25.99 -0.13 -5.52
CA SER A 149 25.95 -0.50 -4.09
C SER A 149 24.82 0.17 -3.31
N GLU A 150 24.21 1.23 -3.85
CA GLU A 150 23.06 1.90 -3.21
C GLU A 150 21.72 1.28 -3.59
N LYS A 151 21.66 0.45 -4.63
CA LYS A 151 20.44 -0.24 -5.06
C LYS A 151 20.26 -1.53 -4.27
N THR A 152 19.23 -1.57 -3.43
CA THR A 152 19.03 -2.68 -2.45
C THR A 152 17.84 -3.60 -2.76
N SER A 153 17.13 -3.31 -3.84
CA SER A 153 16.12 -4.16 -4.46
C SER A 153 15.85 -3.68 -5.88
N GLU A 154 15.02 -4.39 -6.64
CA GLU A 154 14.52 -3.93 -7.93
C GLU A 154 13.42 -2.87 -7.82
N THR A 155 12.80 -2.70 -6.65
CA THR A 155 11.64 -1.82 -6.48
C THR A 155 12.05 -0.38 -6.23
N LEU A 156 11.54 0.55 -7.05
CA LEU A 156 11.81 1.99 -6.97
C LEU A 156 10.54 2.79 -6.62
N LEU A 157 10.59 3.56 -5.54
CA LEU A 157 9.59 4.60 -5.22
C LEU A 157 10.20 5.96 -5.53
N MET A 158 9.74 6.60 -6.61
CA MET A 158 10.23 7.90 -7.08
C MET A 158 9.28 9.02 -6.61
N ILE A 159 9.71 9.79 -5.63
CA ILE A 159 8.93 10.87 -5.02
C ILE A 159 9.41 12.21 -5.57
N LEU A 160 8.55 12.91 -6.30
CA LEU A 160 8.86 14.24 -6.82
C LEU A 160 8.66 15.29 -5.71
N GLY A 161 9.72 16.01 -5.39
CA GLY A 161 9.66 17.15 -4.48
C GLY A 161 8.92 18.32 -5.10
N CYS A 162 7.84 18.75 -4.47
CA CYS A 162 6.97 19.83 -4.91
C CYS A 162 6.94 20.94 -3.87
N LYS A 163 6.70 22.18 -4.32
CA LYS A 163 6.61 23.35 -3.44
C LYS A 163 5.38 23.30 -2.53
N ASP A 164 4.24 22.89 -3.08
CA ASP A 164 2.93 22.90 -2.44
C ASP A 164 1.99 21.93 -3.18
N HIS A 165 0.74 21.83 -2.70
CA HIS A 165 -0.29 20.99 -3.31
C HIS A 165 -0.52 21.34 -4.80
N ASP A 166 -0.45 22.62 -5.17
CA ASP A 166 -0.72 23.04 -6.55
C ASP A 166 0.42 22.65 -7.49
N ASP A 167 1.67 22.78 -7.03
CA ASP A 167 2.85 22.29 -7.78
C ASP A 167 2.87 20.76 -7.93
N ALA A 168 2.22 20.04 -7.02
CA ALA A 168 2.05 18.59 -7.10
C ALA A 168 1.02 18.16 -8.17
N ASN A 169 0.11 19.05 -8.58
CA ASN A 169 -0.85 18.76 -9.64
C ASN A 169 -0.13 18.59 -10.99
N GLY A 170 -0.47 17.53 -11.73
CA GLY A 170 0.13 17.27 -13.05
C GLY A 170 1.52 16.63 -13.01
N ARG A 171 2.04 16.28 -11.82
CA ARG A 171 3.25 15.47 -11.63
C ARG A 171 2.98 14.00 -11.85
N ALA A 172 4.03 13.22 -12.10
CA ALA A 172 3.91 11.78 -12.23
C ALA A 172 3.41 11.19 -10.91
N PHE A 173 2.31 10.44 -10.97
CA PHE A 173 1.65 9.85 -9.81
C PHE A 173 0.89 8.61 -10.26
N PHE A 174 1.61 7.49 -10.36
CA PHE A 174 1.10 6.20 -10.81
C PHE A 174 2.14 5.11 -10.52
N GLY A 175 1.73 3.85 -10.43
CA GLY A 175 2.63 2.70 -10.36
C GLY A 175 2.52 1.70 -11.51
N TYR A 176 3.54 0.86 -11.67
CA TYR A 176 3.59 -0.19 -12.69
C TYR A 176 3.48 -1.57 -12.08
N VAL A 177 2.34 -2.23 -12.30
CA VAL A 177 2.10 -3.62 -11.88
C VAL A 177 3.08 -4.56 -12.60
N GLY A 178 4.01 -5.15 -11.85
CA GLY A 178 5.08 -6.00 -12.38
C GLY A 178 6.29 -5.24 -12.95
N GLY A 179 6.24 -3.90 -12.95
CA GLY A 179 7.35 -3.03 -13.37
C GLY A 179 8.26 -2.59 -12.24
N ASN A 180 8.00 -3.04 -11.01
CA ASN A 180 8.78 -2.76 -9.80
C ASN A 180 9.08 -1.26 -9.61
N SER A 181 8.14 -0.39 -9.98
CA SER A 181 8.36 1.04 -9.86
C SER A 181 7.05 1.80 -9.74
N CYS A 182 7.12 2.93 -9.05
CA CYS A 182 6.01 3.85 -8.88
C CYS A 182 6.50 5.29 -8.69
N PHE A 183 5.60 6.22 -8.99
CA PHE A 183 5.79 7.65 -8.82
C PHE A 183 4.81 8.19 -7.80
N ALA A 184 5.30 9.09 -6.95
CA ALA A 184 4.50 9.86 -6.02
C ALA A 184 5.04 11.29 -5.94
N VAL A 185 4.46 12.09 -5.07
CA VAL A 185 4.87 13.47 -4.78
C VAL A 185 5.09 13.66 -3.29
N ASP A 186 5.84 14.69 -2.92
CA ASP A 186 5.93 15.21 -1.56
C ASP A 186 5.91 16.73 -1.58
N TYR A 187 5.27 17.34 -0.59
CA TYR A 187 5.31 18.79 -0.36
C TYR A 187 5.10 19.10 1.13
N PRO A 188 5.52 20.30 1.60
CA PRO A 188 5.55 20.68 3.01
C PRO A 188 4.36 20.25 3.89
N THR A 189 3.14 20.50 3.41
CA THR A 189 1.89 20.31 4.15
C THR A 189 1.15 19.03 3.81
N MET A 190 1.71 18.13 3.00
CA MET A 190 0.99 16.98 2.42
C MET A 190 0.29 16.10 3.46
N PHE A 191 0.93 15.86 4.60
CA PHE A 191 0.34 15.05 5.67
C PHE A 191 -0.75 15.79 6.44
N ASP A 192 -0.61 17.10 6.63
CA ASP A 192 -1.62 17.92 7.30
C ASP A 192 -2.84 18.15 6.41
N ASP A 193 -2.62 18.33 5.09
CA ASP A 193 -3.67 18.33 4.08
C ASP A 193 -4.45 17.01 4.09
N ALA A 194 -3.77 15.86 4.20
CA ALA A 194 -4.43 14.56 4.34
C ALA A 194 -5.30 14.47 5.60
N LYS A 195 -4.82 14.94 6.75
CA LYS A 195 -5.64 15.02 7.98
C LYS A 195 -6.83 15.96 7.84
N ALA A 196 -6.70 17.02 7.04
CA ALA A 196 -7.79 17.93 6.70
C ALA A 196 -8.74 17.35 5.63
N GLY A 197 -8.55 16.10 5.21
CA GLY A 197 -9.44 15.38 4.29
C GLY A 197 -8.97 15.37 2.82
N LYS A 198 -7.83 16.00 2.48
CA LYS A 198 -7.22 15.93 1.15
C LYS A 198 -6.27 14.74 1.05
N THR A 199 -6.84 13.54 1.14
CA THR A 199 -6.09 12.28 1.29
C THR A 199 -5.45 11.77 0.01
N ALA A 200 -5.83 12.32 -1.15
CA ALA A 200 -5.47 11.81 -2.47
C ALA A 200 -3.96 11.55 -2.66
N TYR A 201 -3.09 12.39 -2.09
CA TYR A 201 -1.64 12.21 -2.23
C TYR A 201 -1.03 11.23 -1.24
N ILE A 202 -1.45 11.22 0.03
CA ILE A 202 -0.94 10.26 1.02
C ILE A 202 -1.52 8.86 0.77
N GLY A 203 -2.86 8.76 0.64
CA GLY A 203 -3.50 7.50 0.30
C GLY A 203 -3.12 7.03 -1.10
N GLY A 204 -2.99 7.96 -2.05
CA GLY A 204 -2.47 7.66 -3.38
C GLY A 204 -1.05 7.12 -3.34
N LEU A 205 -0.13 7.68 -2.54
CA LEU A 205 1.23 7.14 -2.43
C LEU A 205 1.20 5.68 -1.99
N PHE A 206 0.32 5.32 -1.04
CA PHE A 206 0.18 3.95 -0.55
C PHE A 206 -0.34 3.02 -1.65
N HIS A 207 -1.30 3.50 -2.45
CA HIS A 207 -1.87 2.80 -3.60
C HIS A 207 -0.86 2.61 -4.73
N GLU A 208 -0.17 3.68 -5.15
CA GLU A 208 0.83 3.62 -6.22
C GLU A 208 2.04 2.78 -5.82
N LEU A 209 2.44 2.83 -4.55
CA LEU A 209 3.43 1.90 -4.02
C LEU A 209 2.94 0.46 -4.10
N GLY A 210 1.66 0.21 -3.85
CA GLY A 210 1.03 -1.09 -4.06
C GLY A 210 1.23 -1.61 -5.48
N HIS A 211 0.98 -0.79 -6.49
CA HIS A 211 1.29 -1.14 -7.88
C HIS A 211 2.77 -1.42 -8.11
N GLY A 212 3.66 -0.59 -7.57
CA GLY A 212 5.10 -0.81 -7.61
C GLY A 212 5.55 -2.12 -6.93
N LEU A 213 4.75 -2.63 -5.99
CA LEU A 213 4.94 -3.91 -5.31
C LEU A 213 4.20 -5.08 -6.00
N GLY A 214 3.57 -4.85 -7.15
CA GLY A 214 2.91 -5.87 -7.98
C GLY A 214 1.40 -6.01 -7.76
N LEU A 215 0.78 -5.17 -6.92
CA LEU A 215 -0.65 -5.21 -6.67
C LEU A 215 -1.44 -4.68 -7.88
N ALA A 216 -2.51 -5.37 -8.25
CA ALA A 216 -3.46 -4.90 -9.26
C ALA A 216 -4.68 -4.27 -8.58
N HIS A 217 -5.46 -3.49 -9.32
CA HIS A 217 -6.71 -2.98 -8.80
C HIS A 217 -7.65 -4.10 -8.36
N ASN A 218 -8.40 -3.82 -7.30
CA ASN A 218 -9.51 -4.65 -6.86
C ASN A 218 -10.41 -3.89 -5.88
N GLY A 219 -11.70 -4.17 -5.93
CA GLY A 219 -12.69 -3.62 -5.01
C GLY A 219 -12.78 -4.38 -3.69
N GLY A 220 -12.19 -5.58 -3.60
CA GLY A 220 -12.43 -6.51 -2.50
C GLY A 220 -13.81 -7.15 -2.54
N LEU A 221 -14.02 -8.13 -1.66
CA LEU A 221 -15.30 -8.83 -1.54
C LEU A 221 -16.30 -8.00 -0.72
N LYS A 222 -17.60 -8.19 -0.98
CA LYS A 222 -18.67 -7.47 -0.28
C LYS A 222 -18.56 -7.62 1.24
N THR A 223 -18.33 -8.83 1.77
CA THR A 223 -18.19 -9.03 3.22
C THR A 223 -16.93 -8.40 3.78
N ASP A 224 -15.81 -8.45 3.05
CA ASP A 224 -14.55 -7.84 3.47
C ASP A 224 -14.70 -6.32 3.57
N CYS A 225 -15.34 -5.71 2.59
CA CYS A 225 -15.64 -4.28 2.59
C CYS A 225 -16.58 -3.88 3.74
N ALA A 226 -17.61 -4.68 4.02
CA ALA A 226 -18.51 -4.42 5.13
C ALA A 226 -17.77 -4.43 6.48
N ALA A 227 -16.77 -5.30 6.65
CA ALA A 227 -15.99 -5.42 7.88
C ALA A 227 -14.84 -4.40 7.98
N ASN A 228 -14.22 -4.04 6.86
CA ASN A 228 -12.91 -3.39 6.83
C ASN A 228 -12.87 -2.07 6.05
N GLY A 229 -13.98 -1.67 5.43
CA GLY A 229 -14.10 -0.45 4.63
C GLY A 229 -13.67 -0.65 3.18
N THR A 230 -12.75 0.18 2.69
CA THR A 230 -12.42 0.25 1.26
C THR A 230 -11.10 -0.44 0.96
N SER A 231 -11.03 -1.30 -0.07
CA SER A 231 -9.76 -1.88 -0.51
C SER A 231 -8.79 -0.78 -0.94
N LEU A 232 -7.51 -0.87 -0.53
CA LEU A 232 -6.47 0.08 -0.86
C LEU A 232 -6.36 0.22 -2.38
N MET A 233 -6.37 -0.92 -3.07
CA MET A 233 -6.22 -1.03 -4.53
C MET A 233 -7.54 -0.80 -5.29
N GLY A 234 -8.62 -0.48 -4.59
CA GLY A 234 -9.85 0.06 -5.16
C GLY A 234 -9.84 1.58 -5.05
N ALA A 235 -10.82 2.14 -4.33
CA ALA A 235 -10.88 3.58 -3.99
C ALA A 235 -10.12 3.93 -2.69
N GLY A 236 -9.15 3.10 -2.32
CA GLY A 236 -8.37 3.24 -1.08
C GLY A 236 -7.58 4.53 -0.98
N ASN A 237 -7.06 5.00 -2.11
CA ASN A 237 -6.31 6.24 -2.23
C ASN A 237 -7.06 7.48 -1.71
N THR A 238 -8.40 7.47 -1.79
CA THR A 238 -9.25 8.58 -1.30
C THR A 238 -9.88 8.32 0.06
N SER A 239 -9.87 7.08 0.53
CA SER A 239 -10.45 6.68 1.83
C SER A 239 -9.41 6.63 2.95
N TYR A 240 -8.15 6.34 2.65
CA TYR A 240 -7.09 6.25 3.65
C TYR A 240 -6.98 7.53 4.50
N LEU A 241 -6.92 7.39 5.83
CA LEU A 241 -7.03 8.45 6.86
C LEU A 241 -8.39 9.15 6.98
N LYS A 242 -9.37 8.86 6.12
CA LYS A 242 -10.75 9.40 6.18
C LYS A 242 -11.76 8.36 6.69
N THR A 243 -11.68 7.14 6.18
CA THR A 243 -12.50 5.99 6.56
C THR A 243 -11.62 4.73 6.60
N PRO A 244 -12.08 3.62 7.19
CA PRO A 244 -11.32 2.37 7.17
C PRO A 244 -10.91 1.96 5.74
N THR A 245 -9.64 1.57 5.59
CA THR A 245 -9.03 1.12 4.33
C THR A 245 -8.24 -0.16 4.61
N PHE A 246 -8.20 -1.10 3.67
CA PHE A 246 -7.60 -2.42 3.88
C PHE A 246 -6.87 -3.00 2.67
N LEU A 247 -6.03 -4.02 2.87
CA LEU A 247 -5.53 -4.88 1.79
C LEU A 247 -6.30 -6.19 1.74
N THR A 248 -6.68 -6.62 0.54
CA THR A 248 -7.36 -7.91 0.34
C THR A 248 -6.40 -9.08 0.56
N ARG A 249 -6.95 -10.28 0.72
CA ARG A 249 -6.17 -11.52 0.75
C ARG A 249 -5.31 -11.68 -0.52
N ALA A 250 -5.84 -11.28 -1.68
CA ALA A 250 -5.13 -11.34 -2.96
C ALA A 250 -3.96 -10.36 -3.05
N ASP A 251 -4.10 -9.18 -2.44
CA ASP A 251 -2.99 -8.25 -2.30
C ASP A 251 -1.89 -8.89 -1.45
N CYS A 252 -2.24 -9.38 -0.26
CA CYS A 252 -1.27 -10.03 0.63
C CYS A 252 -0.62 -11.28 0.02
N ALA A 253 -1.35 -12.07 -0.77
CA ALA A 253 -0.81 -13.20 -1.52
C ALA A 253 0.25 -12.78 -2.55
N THR A 254 0.05 -11.64 -3.20
CA THR A 254 1.05 -11.05 -4.11
C THR A 254 2.28 -10.58 -3.33
N LEU A 255 2.07 -9.83 -2.25
CA LEU A 255 3.14 -9.27 -1.43
C LEU A 255 3.99 -10.36 -0.75
N ALA A 256 3.39 -11.47 -0.34
CA ALA A 256 4.11 -12.61 0.23
C ALA A 256 5.16 -13.22 -0.72
N ASN A 257 5.04 -12.95 -2.02
CA ASN A 257 6.00 -13.36 -3.04
C ASN A 257 6.91 -12.21 -3.50
N ASN A 258 6.73 -10.98 -3.03
CA ASN A 258 7.48 -9.81 -3.49
C ASN A 258 8.91 -9.79 -2.90
N GLN A 259 9.90 -9.35 -3.69
CA GLN A 259 11.29 -9.26 -3.26
C GLN A 259 11.47 -8.41 -2.00
N CYS A 260 10.82 -7.25 -1.92
CA CYS A 260 10.95 -6.34 -0.78
C CYS A 260 10.34 -6.92 0.51
N PHE A 261 9.46 -7.93 0.43
CA PHE A 261 8.87 -8.60 1.58
C PHE A 261 9.64 -9.87 1.99
N SER A 262 10.68 -10.25 1.23
CA SER A 262 11.44 -11.47 1.49
C SER A 262 12.38 -11.29 2.68
N THR A 263 12.30 -12.23 3.62
CA THR A 263 13.21 -12.33 4.77
C THR A 263 14.48 -13.14 4.48
N VAL A 264 14.56 -13.72 3.28
CA VAL A 264 15.69 -14.55 2.83
C VAL A 264 16.23 -14.06 1.50
N THR A 265 17.53 -14.21 1.30
CA THR A 265 18.18 -13.93 0.01
C THR A 265 17.81 -15.02 -0.99
N LYS A 266 17.44 -14.62 -2.21
CA LYS A 266 17.17 -15.52 -3.34
C LYS A 266 17.79 -14.96 -4.61
N THR A 267 18.10 -15.84 -5.55
CA THR A 267 18.48 -15.46 -6.93
C THR A 267 17.27 -15.58 -7.85
N GLY A 268 17.31 -14.93 -9.01
CA GLY A 268 16.27 -15.08 -10.03
C GLY A 268 14.94 -14.36 -9.73
N TRP A 269 14.96 -13.34 -8.86
CA TRP A 269 13.81 -12.45 -8.66
C TRP A 269 13.30 -11.91 -9.99
N TYR A 270 11.99 -11.98 -10.18
CA TYR A 270 11.27 -11.45 -11.35
C TYR A 270 11.72 -12.00 -12.71
N VAL A 271 12.53 -13.07 -12.75
CA VAL A 271 12.79 -13.79 -13.99
C VAL A 271 11.46 -14.30 -14.52
N ALA A 272 11.14 -13.96 -15.77
CA ALA A 272 9.88 -14.32 -16.40
C ALA A 272 9.72 -15.85 -16.42
N PRO A 273 8.65 -16.39 -15.81
CA PRO A 273 8.47 -17.82 -15.70
C PRO A 273 7.89 -18.38 -17.00
N VAL A 274 8.26 -19.60 -17.34
CA VAL A 274 7.58 -20.36 -18.40
C VAL A 274 6.38 -21.02 -17.75
N THR A 275 5.19 -20.48 -17.99
CA THR A 275 3.96 -20.93 -17.33
C THR A 275 2.78 -20.88 -18.31
N SER A 276 1.88 -21.86 -18.21
CA SER A 276 0.63 -21.89 -18.99
C SER A 276 -0.48 -22.53 -18.16
N ILE A 277 -1.73 -22.12 -18.41
CA ILE A 277 -2.91 -22.87 -17.97
C ILE A 277 -3.20 -23.90 -19.07
N SER A 278 -2.99 -25.18 -18.76
CA SER A 278 -3.09 -26.30 -19.71
C SER A 278 -4.50 -26.89 -19.79
N SER A 279 -5.31 -26.72 -18.75
CA SER A 279 -6.76 -26.96 -18.80
C SER A 279 -7.49 -25.96 -17.91
N PHE A 280 -8.71 -25.61 -18.31
CA PHE A 280 -9.54 -24.66 -17.58
C PHE A 280 -11.00 -25.08 -17.72
N HIS A 281 -11.71 -25.17 -16.59
CA HIS A 281 -13.12 -25.50 -16.50
C HIS A 281 -13.81 -24.49 -15.59
N ALA A 282 -14.94 -23.96 -16.03
CA ALA A 282 -15.77 -23.07 -15.24
C ALA A 282 -17.24 -23.50 -15.31
N LYS A 283 -17.93 -23.50 -14.18
CA LYS A 283 -19.37 -23.75 -14.11
C LYS A 283 -20.00 -22.94 -12.99
N VAL A 284 -21.31 -22.74 -13.09
CA VAL A 284 -22.10 -22.20 -11.98
C VAL A 284 -22.85 -23.33 -11.28
N LEU A 285 -22.72 -23.40 -9.96
CA LEU A 285 -23.44 -24.35 -9.11
C LEU A 285 -23.83 -23.65 -7.82
N ASP A 286 -25.12 -23.71 -7.46
CA ASP A 286 -25.66 -23.10 -6.23
C ASP A 286 -25.23 -21.63 -6.03
N ASN A 287 -25.31 -20.82 -7.09
CA ASN A 287 -24.88 -19.42 -7.14
C ASN A 287 -23.37 -19.18 -6.89
N ASN A 288 -22.54 -20.22 -6.99
CA ASN A 288 -21.10 -20.13 -6.97
C ASN A 288 -20.54 -20.28 -8.39
N ILE A 289 -19.61 -19.39 -8.74
CA ILE A 289 -18.72 -19.58 -9.87
C ILE A 289 -17.63 -20.56 -9.41
N ILE A 290 -17.66 -21.78 -9.93
CA ILE A 290 -16.66 -22.82 -9.66
C ILE A 290 -15.67 -22.83 -10.83
N VAL A 291 -14.40 -22.60 -10.52
CA VAL A 291 -13.30 -22.61 -11.49
C VAL A 291 -12.27 -23.65 -11.06
N SER A 292 -11.82 -24.47 -12.01
CA SER A 292 -10.79 -25.46 -11.79
C SER A 292 -9.97 -25.71 -13.05
N GLY A 293 -8.81 -26.34 -12.90
CA GLY A 293 -7.97 -26.63 -14.06
C GLY A 293 -6.56 -27.06 -13.67
N LYS A 294 -5.71 -27.08 -14.68
CA LYS A 294 -4.28 -27.42 -14.56
C LYS A 294 -3.40 -26.32 -15.14
N PHE A 295 -2.18 -26.22 -14.63
CA PHE A 295 -1.14 -25.37 -15.16
C PHE A 295 0.19 -26.12 -15.28
N THR A 296 1.05 -25.65 -16.17
CA THR A 296 2.46 -26.05 -16.23
C THR A 296 3.30 -24.87 -15.81
N THR A 297 4.42 -25.12 -15.12
CA THR A 297 5.34 -24.07 -14.72
C THR A 297 6.75 -24.60 -14.48
N ASN A 298 7.76 -23.77 -14.73
CA ASN A 298 9.14 -24.02 -14.30
C ASN A 298 9.50 -23.28 -12.99
N THR A 299 8.59 -22.49 -12.44
CA THR A 299 8.80 -21.70 -11.21
C THR A 299 7.64 -21.97 -10.27
N LYS A 300 7.90 -22.36 -9.02
CA LYS A 300 6.83 -22.76 -8.11
C LYS A 300 5.75 -21.68 -7.99
N VAL A 301 4.49 -22.08 -8.15
CA VAL A 301 3.33 -21.23 -7.89
C VAL A 301 2.94 -21.39 -6.43
N ASN A 302 2.91 -20.29 -5.67
CA ASN A 302 2.54 -20.31 -4.26
C ASN A 302 1.04 -20.05 -4.04
N SER A 303 0.40 -19.32 -4.96
CA SER A 303 -1.03 -19.03 -4.91
C SER A 303 -1.56 -18.62 -6.28
N LEU A 304 -2.88 -18.67 -6.44
CA LEU A 304 -3.60 -18.15 -7.60
C LEU A 304 -4.59 -17.09 -7.13
N ASN A 305 -4.56 -15.93 -7.77
CA ASN A 305 -5.57 -14.88 -7.58
C ASN A 305 -6.56 -14.90 -8.74
N PHE A 306 -7.84 -14.73 -8.43
CA PHE A 306 -8.95 -14.77 -9.37
C PHE A 306 -9.70 -13.44 -9.30
N TYR A 307 -9.47 -12.60 -10.30
CA TYR A 307 -10.03 -11.25 -10.40
C TYR A 307 -11.23 -11.30 -11.34
N ASN A 308 -12.43 -11.05 -10.82
CA ASN A 308 -13.65 -10.96 -11.60
C ASN A 308 -13.97 -9.49 -11.83
N ASP A 309 -13.58 -9.01 -13.01
CA ASP A 309 -13.77 -7.63 -13.47
C ASP A 309 -15.18 -7.50 -14.08
N PRO A 310 -16.09 -6.73 -13.47
CA PRO A 310 -17.40 -6.47 -14.01
C PRO A 310 -17.36 -5.48 -15.18
N GLY A 311 -16.26 -4.77 -15.42
CA GLY A 311 -16.20 -3.66 -16.36
C GLY A 311 -16.87 -2.38 -15.85
N THR A 312 -16.91 -1.37 -16.70
CA THR A 312 -17.53 -0.08 -16.41
C THR A 312 -18.89 0.07 -17.08
N TYR A 313 -19.71 0.91 -16.45
CA TYR A 313 -21.08 1.23 -16.87
C TYR A 313 -21.19 2.72 -17.14
N ASP A 314 -21.97 3.09 -18.14
CA ASP A 314 -22.46 4.46 -18.25
C ASP A 314 -23.58 4.73 -17.23
N ALA A 315 -24.00 5.99 -17.13
CA ALA A 315 -25.06 6.41 -16.21
C ALA A 315 -26.43 5.74 -16.48
N ASN A 316 -26.59 5.10 -17.64
CA ASN A 316 -27.79 4.38 -18.04
C ASN A 316 -27.64 2.86 -17.81
N GLY A 317 -26.52 2.40 -17.26
CA GLY A 317 -26.24 0.99 -17.01
C GLY A 317 -25.78 0.22 -18.25
N ASN A 318 -25.43 0.89 -19.35
CA ASN A 318 -24.83 0.20 -20.50
C ASN A 318 -23.35 -0.01 -20.29
N ILE A 319 -22.87 -1.08 -20.90
CA ILE A 319 -21.55 -1.63 -20.64
C ILE A 319 -20.57 -0.97 -21.58
N GLN A 320 -19.58 -0.29 -21.01
CA GLN A 320 -18.66 0.53 -21.78
C GLN A 320 -17.38 -0.26 -22.06
N ASP A 321 -16.72 -0.75 -21.02
CA ASP A 321 -15.35 -1.24 -21.15
C ASP A 321 -14.95 -2.21 -20.03
N ILE A 322 -13.94 -3.04 -20.29
CA ILE A 322 -13.32 -3.95 -19.32
C ILE A 322 -11.79 -3.79 -19.42
N GLY A 323 -11.08 -3.89 -18.30
CA GLY A 323 -9.61 -3.91 -18.27
C GLY A 323 -8.96 -2.90 -17.33
N VAL A 324 -7.64 -2.77 -17.44
CA VAL A 324 -6.81 -1.97 -16.53
C VAL A 324 -7.27 -0.52 -16.48
N ASN A 325 -7.32 0.05 -15.27
CA ASN A 325 -7.84 1.39 -14.95
C ASN A 325 -9.36 1.51 -15.11
N LYS A 326 -10.05 0.38 -15.26
CA LYS A 326 -11.52 0.26 -15.29
C LYS A 326 -12.00 -0.83 -14.33
N ASP A 327 -11.07 -1.38 -13.55
CA ASP A 327 -11.16 -2.61 -12.78
C ASP A 327 -11.11 -2.38 -11.25
N TYR A 328 -11.39 -1.16 -10.79
CA TYR A 328 -11.30 -0.75 -9.37
C TYR A 328 -12.34 -1.42 -8.45
N ASP A 329 -13.43 -1.96 -8.99
CA ASP A 329 -14.48 -2.65 -8.26
C ASP A 329 -14.42 -4.19 -8.44
N THR A 330 -13.38 -4.67 -9.13
CA THR A 330 -13.10 -6.09 -9.35
C THR A 330 -13.16 -6.89 -8.04
N SER A 331 -14.00 -7.91 -8.02
CA SER A 331 -14.10 -8.84 -6.90
C SER A 331 -12.98 -9.89 -7.00
N VAL A 332 -12.26 -10.14 -5.91
CA VAL A 332 -11.01 -10.92 -5.97
C VAL A 332 -10.97 -12.04 -4.93
N TRP A 333 -10.54 -13.23 -5.37
CA TRP A 333 -10.29 -14.39 -4.53
C TRP A 333 -8.84 -14.84 -4.63
N THR A 334 -8.39 -15.59 -3.63
CA THR A 334 -7.12 -16.30 -3.63
C THR A 334 -7.34 -17.76 -3.26
N SER A 335 -6.72 -18.67 -4.00
CA SER A 335 -6.68 -20.10 -3.67
C SER A 335 -5.23 -20.61 -3.73
N PRO A 336 -4.81 -21.52 -2.83
CA PRO A 336 -3.57 -22.25 -3.03
C PRO A 336 -3.69 -23.19 -4.26
N PRO A 337 -2.56 -23.64 -4.84
CA PRO A 337 -2.60 -24.76 -5.77
C PRO A 337 -3.18 -26.03 -5.12
N VAL A 338 -3.83 -26.85 -5.92
CA VAL A 338 -4.18 -28.23 -5.59
C VAL A 338 -3.03 -29.13 -6.07
N GLY A 339 -2.33 -29.77 -5.15
CA GLY A 339 -1.13 -30.53 -5.48
C GLY A 339 -0.03 -29.63 -6.08
N LEU A 340 0.60 -30.08 -7.16
CA LEU A 340 1.73 -29.37 -7.79
C LEU A 340 1.33 -28.54 -9.02
N ASP A 341 0.23 -28.88 -9.69
CA ASP A 341 -0.07 -28.43 -11.05
C ASP A 341 -1.55 -28.11 -11.28
N SER A 342 -2.39 -28.10 -10.24
CA SER A 342 -3.83 -27.96 -10.38
C SER A 342 -4.37 -26.80 -9.53
N PHE A 343 -5.58 -26.34 -9.82
CA PHE A 343 -6.27 -25.33 -9.03
C PHE A 343 -7.77 -25.59 -8.97
N TYR A 344 -8.37 -25.10 -7.88
CA TYR A 344 -9.80 -25.10 -7.65
C TYR A 344 -10.16 -23.86 -6.82
N VAL A 345 -11.27 -23.20 -7.15
CA VAL A 345 -11.86 -22.14 -6.35
C VAL A 345 -13.38 -22.14 -6.54
N ALA A 346 -14.11 -21.89 -5.45
CA ALA A 346 -15.54 -21.59 -5.49
C ALA A 346 -15.70 -20.11 -5.08
N MET A 347 -16.32 -19.31 -5.94
CA MET A 347 -16.49 -17.88 -5.78
C MET A 347 -17.99 -17.57 -5.73
N PRO A 348 -18.58 -17.35 -4.54
CA PRO A 348 -19.99 -17.02 -4.43
C PRO A 348 -20.30 -15.72 -5.17
N PHE A 349 -21.26 -15.74 -6.09
CA PHE A 349 -21.63 -14.54 -6.84
C PHE A 349 -22.28 -13.47 -5.93
N SER A 350 -22.77 -13.87 -4.75
CA SER A 350 -23.27 -12.95 -3.71
C SER A 350 -22.22 -12.02 -3.11
N GLU A 351 -20.93 -12.35 -3.25
CA GLU A 351 -19.81 -11.53 -2.76
C GLU A 351 -19.40 -10.42 -3.72
N PHE A 352 -19.92 -10.42 -4.95
CA PHE A 352 -19.67 -9.36 -5.90
C PHE A 352 -20.27 -8.06 -5.39
N ARG A 353 -19.51 -6.97 -5.55
CA ARG A 353 -19.94 -5.62 -5.14
C ARG A 353 -20.81 -4.95 -6.20
N THR A 354 -20.59 -5.30 -7.45
CA THR A 354 -21.27 -4.79 -8.63
C THR A 354 -21.90 -5.99 -9.34
N ASN A 355 -23.24 -5.99 -9.40
CA ASN A 355 -24.02 -7.09 -9.97
C ASN A 355 -24.95 -6.52 -11.03
N HIS A 356 -24.60 -6.72 -12.29
CA HIS A 356 -25.44 -6.41 -13.44
C HIS A 356 -25.35 -7.55 -14.45
N ASP A 357 -26.33 -7.62 -15.35
CA ASP A 357 -26.23 -8.42 -16.56
C ASP A 357 -25.19 -7.80 -17.50
N GLY A 358 -24.44 -8.61 -18.24
CA GLY A 358 -23.36 -8.09 -19.07
C GLY A 358 -22.13 -8.99 -19.23
N PRO A 359 -21.13 -8.59 -20.02
CA PRO A 359 -19.83 -9.24 -20.04
C PRO A 359 -19.07 -8.97 -18.76
N TYR A 360 -18.28 -9.96 -18.36
CA TYR A 360 -17.33 -9.90 -17.26
C TYR A 360 -16.02 -10.55 -17.76
N GLN A 361 -14.92 -10.23 -17.10
CA GLN A 361 -13.65 -10.88 -17.35
C GLN A 361 -13.08 -11.48 -16.06
N LEU A 362 -12.84 -12.78 -16.10
CA LEU A 362 -12.09 -13.49 -15.08
C LEU A 362 -10.60 -13.50 -15.46
N ASN A 363 -9.78 -12.83 -14.67
CA ASN A 363 -8.32 -12.94 -14.77
C ASN A 363 -7.82 -13.92 -13.71
N VAL A 364 -7.18 -15.01 -14.16
CA VAL A 364 -6.47 -15.96 -13.30
C VAL A 364 -5.01 -15.60 -13.30
N ARG A 365 -4.50 -15.14 -12.16
CA ARG A 365 -3.11 -14.75 -11.96
C ARG A 365 -2.39 -15.79 -11.11
N LEU A 366 -1.43 -16.48 -11.70
CA LEU A 366 -0.57 -17.43 -11.01
C LEU A 366 0.58 -16.63 -10.37
N GLN A 367 0.74 -16.71 -9.05
CA GLN A 367 1.77 -15.99 -8.28
C GLN A 367 2.98 -16.90 -8.07
N GLN A 368 4.12 -16.56 -8.67
CA GLN A 368 5.35 -17.35 -8.57
C GLN A 368 6.18 -16.96 -7.34
N GLU A 369 6.93 -17.93 -6.81
CA GLU A 369 7.75 -17.74 -5.60
C GLU A 369 8.90 -16.72 -5.72
N ASN A 370 9.25 -16.35 -6.95
CA ASN A 370 10.25 -15.35 -7.30
C ASN A 370 9.64 -13.95 -7.53
N GLY A 371 8.39 -13.73 -7.14
CA GLY A 371 7.69 -12.45 -7.26
C GLY A 371 7.16 -12.12 -8.65
N SER A 372 7.42 -12.96 -9.65
CA SER A 372 6.75 -12.85 -10.95
C SER A 372 5.31 -13.37 -10.88
N PHE A 373 4.51 -12.98 -11.87
CA PHE A 373 3.16 -13.53 -12.06
C PHE A 373 2.87 -13.69 -13.56
N GLN A 374 2.03 -14.67 -13.90
CA GLN A 374 1.38 -14.74 -15.22
C GLN A 374 -0.13 -14.66 -15.07
N THR A 375 -0.75 -13.86 -15.92
CA THR A 375 -2.21 -13.70 -15.97
C THR A 375 -2.77 -14.31 -17.25
N ARG A 376 -3.89 -15.02 -17.12
CA ARG A 376 -4.74 -15.47 -18.24
C ARG A 376 -6.15 -14.97 -18.03
N SER A 377 -6.75 -14.44 -19.09
CA SER A 377 -8.06 -13.80 -19.06
C SER A 377 -9.09 -14.67 -19.77
N TYR A 378 -10.24 -14.82 -19.14
CA TYR A 378 -11.37 -15.59 -19.62
C TYR A 378 -12.61 -14.71 -19.59
N LYS A 379 -13.35 -14.66 -20.69
CA LYS A 379 -14.59 -13.89 -20.77
C LYS A 379 -15.76 -14.75 -20.34
N TYR A 380 -16.69 -14.16 -19.62
CA TYR A 380 -18.00 -14.74 -19.34
C TYR A 380 -19.04 -13.62 -19.35
N LYS A 381 -20.30 -13.96 -19.11
CA LYS A 381 -21.37 -12.96 -19.01
C LYS A 381 -22.31 -13.30 -17.87
N VAL A 382 -23.06 -12.32 -17.39
CA VAL A 382 -24.18 -12.51 -16.47
C VAL A 382 -25.46 -12.26 -17.26
N VAL A 383 -26.43 -13.17 -17.14
CA VAL A 383 -27.73 -13.11 -17.82
C VAL A 383 -28.82 -13.43 -16.82
N GLY A 384 -29.76 -12.53 -16.60
CA GLY A 384 -30.80 -12.67 -15.58
C GLY A 384 -30.22 -12.86 -14.18
N GLY A 385 -29.12 -12.18 -13.85
CA GLY A 385 -28.42 -12.29 -12.58
C GLY A 385 -27.62 -13.60 -12.39
N THR A 386 -27.50 -14.43 -13.41
CA THR A 386 -26.77 -15.70 -13.36
C THR A 386 -25.52 -15.66 -14.23
N PRO A 387 -24.31 -15.96 -13.70
CA PRO A 387 -23.11 -16.08 -14.53
C PRO A 387 -23.20 -17.25 -15.53
N VAL A 388 -22.70 -17.03 -16.73
CA VAL A 388 -22.72 -17.95 -17.86
C VAL A 388 -21.34 -17.94 -18.52
N PHE A 389 -20.68 -19.10 -18.54
CA PHE A 389 -19.37 -19.29 -19.15
C PHE A 389 -19.54 -20.01 -20.49
N ASP A 390 -18.91 -19.46 -21.55
CA ASP A 390 -18.85 -20.08 -22.87
C ASP A 390 -17.54 -20.88 -23.02
N ILE A 391 -17.15 -21.64 -21.98
CA ILE A 391 -15.88 -22.38 -21.89
C ILE A 391 -16.18 -23.86 -21.58
N PRO A 392 -15.50 -24.84 -22.22
CA PRO A 392 -15.81 -26.27 -22.09
C PRO A 392 -15.77 -26.87 -20.69
#